data_AF-A0A951JS66-F1
#
_entry.id   AF-A0A951JS66-F1
#
_cell.length_a   1.000
_cell.length_b   1.000
_cell.length_c   1.000
_cell.angle_alpha   90.00
_cell.angle_beta   90.00
_cell.angle_gamma   90.00
#
_symmetry.space_group_name_H-M   'P 1'
#
loop_
_entity.id
_entity.type
_entity.pdbx_description
1 polymer ?
#
loop_
_entity_poly.entity_id
_entity_poly.type
_entity_poly.pdbx_seq_one_letter_code
_entity_poly.pdbx_strand_id
1 'polypeptide(L)'
;MAVGTEDRERVGEATAARGVGALGELGRLLEERNRLDAAIVELVGELHAAGVVEQVEGLSLDLHLAAAHHLTGAERWVLITASQVLRHLPVTAGLFNDGRLS
;
A
#
# COMPACT_ATOMS: atom_id res chain seq x y z
N MET A 1 -24.13 28.45 -39.07
CA MET A 1 -24.34 27.37 -38.07
C MET A 1 -23.00 26.73 -37.73
N ALA A 2 -22.20 27.37 -36.87
CA ALA A 2 -20.86 26.91 -36.45
C ALA A 2 -20.80 26.54 -34.95
N VAL A 3 -21.95 26.47 -34.28
CA VAL A 3 -22.05 26.33 -32.82
C VAL A 3 -21.74 24.91 -32.33
N GLY A 4 -21.71 23.90 -33.21
CA GLY A 4 -21.58 22.49 -32.82
C GLY A 4 -20.16 21.93 -32.70
N THR A 5 -19.13 22.65 -33.16
CA THR A 5 -17.73 22.17 -33.16
C THR A 5 -16.96 22.70 -31.95
N GLU A 6 -17.09 23.98 -31.63
CA GLU A 6 -16.44 24.61 -30.48
C GLU A 6 -16.91 24.02 -29.15
N ASP A 7 -18.18 23.64 -29.07
CA ASP A 7 -18.76 23.05 -27.85
C ASP A 7 -18.27 21.60 -27.62
N ARG A 8 -18.03 20.84 -28.69
CA ARG A 8 -17.45 19.49 -28.62
C ARG A 8 -15.98 19.50 -28.25
N GLU A 9 -15.23 20.48 -28.76
CA GLU A 9 -13.82 20.66 -28.45
C GLU A 9 -13.62 21.05 -26.99
N ARG A 10 -14.40 22.01 -26.48
CA ARG A 10 -14.41 22.36 -25.04
C ARG A 10 -14.79 21.20 -24.13
N VAL A 11 -15.76 20.37 -24.52
CA VAL A 11 -16.14 19.16 -23.76
C VAL A 11 -15.03 18.12 -23.79
N GLY A 12 -14.32 17.97 -24.92
CA GLY A 12 -13.14 17.12 -25.05
C GLY A 12 -11.99 17.58 -24.14
N GLU A 13 -11.67 18.87 -24.17
CA GLU A 13 -10.63 19.47 -23.32
C GLU A 13 -10.97 19.35 -21.83
N ALA A 14 -12.22 19.62 -21.43
CA ALA A 14 -12.67 19.46 -20.04
C ALA A 14 -12.67 18.00 -19.57
N THR A 15 -12.84 17.04 -20.48
CA THR A 15 -12.78 15.61 -20.17
C THR A 15 -11.34 15.13 -20.06
N ALA A 16 -10.44 15.60 -20.94
CA ALA A 16 -9.02 15.35 -20.85
C ALA A 16 -8.42 15.94 -19.56
N ALA A 17 -8.78 17.17 -19.20
CA ALA A 17 -8.32 17.82 -17.96
C ALA A 17 -8.76 17.05 -16.70
N ARG A 18 -10.01 16.56 -16.67
CA ARG A 18 -10.50 15.69 -15.58
C ARG A 18 -9.75 14.35 -15.54
N GLY A 19 -9.46 13.75 -16.70
CA GLY A 19 -8.69 12.51 -16.79
C GLY A 19 -7.26 12.67 -16.25
N VAL A 20 -6.58 13.76 -16.59
CA VAL A 20 -5.25 14.09 -16.06
C VAL A 20 -5.29 14.29 -14.55
N GLY A 21 -6.30 15.00 -14.04
CA GLY A 21 -6.49 15.17 -12.60
C GLY A 21 -6.70 13.84 -11.86
N ALA A 22 -7.56 12.96 -12.40
CA ALA A 22 -7.82 11.64 -11.82
C ALA A 22 -6.57 10.73 -11.84
N LEU A 23 -5.78 10.79 -12.92
CA LEU A 23 -4.52 10.05 -13.01
C LEU A 23 -3.50 10.52 -11.98
N GLY A 24 -3.37 11.84 -11.79
CA GLY A 24 -2.50 12.42 -10.76
C GLY A 24 -2.92 11.99 -9.35
N GLU A 25 -4.23 12.02 -9.07
CA GLU A 25 -4.77 11.59 -7.78
C GLU A 25 -4.57 10.08 -7.54
N LEU A 26 -4.74 9.24 -8.57
CA LEU A 26 -4.42 7.82 -8.47
C LEU A 26 -2.95 7.60 -8.15
N GLY A 27 -2.04 8.31 -8.81
CA GLY A 27 -0.59 8.24 -8.52
C GLY A 27 -0.29 8.58 -7.06
N ARG A 28 -0.85 9.69 -6.57
CA ARG A 28 -0.70 10.12 -5.17
C ARG A 28 -1.21 9.06 -4.17
N LEU A 29 -2.36 8.44 -4.46
CA LEU A 29 -2.94 7.40 -3.61
C LEU A 29 -2.11 6.11 -3.62
N LEU A 30 -1.50 5.75 -4.75
CA LEU A 30 -0.60 4.60 -4.83
C LEU A 30 0.71 4.83 -4.07
N GLU A 31 1.26 6.05 -4.13
CA GLU A 31 2.41 6.43 -3.30
C GLU A 31 2.09 6.38 -1.81
N GLU A 32 0.91 6.88 -1.41
CA GLU A 32 0.43 6.78 -0.02
C GLU A 32 0.30 5.33 0.43
N ARG A 33 -0.34 4.50 -0.40
CA ARG A 33 -0.49 3.07 -0.13
C ARG A 33 0.87 2.41 0.07
N ASN A 34 1.84 2.65 -0.82
CA ASN A 34 3.17 2.05 -0.70
C ASN A 34 3.88 2.46 0.61
N ARG A 35 3.74 3.72 1.05
CA ARG A 35 4.28 4.17 2.34
C ARG A 35 3.62 3.48 3.54
N LEU A 36 2.30 3.32 3.48
CA LEU A 36 1.55 2.60 4.52
C LEU A 36 1.93 1.12 4.55
N ASP A 37 2.00 0.47 3.40
CA ASP A 37 2.41 -0.94 3.27
C ASP A 37 3.82 -1.14 3.87
N ALA A 38 4.75 -0.23 3.59
CA ALA A 38 6.09 -0.28 4.17
C ALA A 38 6.10 -0.20 5.69
N ALA A 39 5.36 0.75 6.26
CA ALA A 39 5.22 0.90 7.70
C ALA A 39 4.56 -0.33 8.36
N ILE A 40 3.55 -0.92 7.72
CA ILE A 40 2.88 -2.13 8.21
C ILE A 40 3.88 -3.30 8.23
N VAL A 41 4.66 -3.48 7.17
CA VAL A 41 5.67 -4.56 7.09
C VAL A 41 6.72 -4.41 8.20
N GLU A 42 7.20 -3.19 8.46
CA GLU A 42 8.17 -2.91 9.52
C GLU A 42 7.60 -3.26 10.91
N LEU A 43 6.40 -2.77 11.23
CA LEU A 43 5.71 -3.05 12.49
C LEU A 43 5.41 -4.54 12.68
N VAL A 44 4.96 -5.23 11.63
CA VAL A 44 4.75 -6.69 11.69
C VAL A 44 6.06 -7.40 12.02
N GLY A 45 7.17 -6.96 11.45
CA GLY A 45 8.48 -7.50 11.78
C GLY A 45 8.80 -7.33 13.27
N GLU A 46 8.67 -6.10 13.78
CA GLU A 46 8.89 -5.79 15.20
C GLU A 46 8.02 -6.66 16.13
N LEU A 47 6.71 -6.68 15.88
CA LEU A 47 5.74 -7.45 16.66
C LEU A 47 6.02 -8.95 16.62
N HIS A 48 6.35 -9.48 15.45
CA HIS A 48 6.67 -10.90 15.28
C HIS A 48 7.89 -11.30 16.09
N ALA A 49 8.93 -10.47 16.05
CA ALA A 49 10.19 -10.78 16.74
C ALA A 49 10.14 -10.57 18.24
N ALA A 50 9.35 -9.60 18.69
CA ALA A 50 9.14 -9.36 20.10
C ALA A 50 8.18 -10.41 20.71
N GLY A 51 7.41 -11.13 19.90
CA GLY A 51 6.40 -12.09 20.36
C GLY A 51 5.26 -11.43 21.15
N VAL A 52 5.11 -10.11 21.04
CA VAL A 52 4.22 -9.29 21.88
C VAL A 52 2.76 -9.66 21.66
N VAL A 53 2.37 -10.01 20.44
CA VAL A 53 0.97 -10.38 20.14
C VAL A 53 0.56 -11.62 20.90
N GLU A 54 1.44 -12.62 21.03
CA GLU A 54 1.14 -13.83 21.82
C GLU A 54 0.99 -13.50 23.31
N GLN A 55 1.79 -12.56 23.82
CA GLN A 55 1.73 -12.14 25.22
C GLN A 55 0.49 -11.31 25.55
N VAL A 56 0.05 -10.47 24.62
CA VAL A 56 -1.08 -9.53 24.83
C VAL A 56 -2.42 -10.19 24.50
N GLU A 57 -2.48 -10.87 23.36
CA GLU A 57 -3.74 -11.38 22.79
C GLU A 57 -3.94 -12.89 23.02
N GLY A 58 -2.91 -13.60 23.49
CA GLY A 58 -2.94 -15.07 23.63
C GLY A 58 -3.00 -15.81 22.29
N LEU A 59 -2.74 -15.11 21.18
CA LEU A 59 -2.79 -15.63 19.82
C LEU A 59 -1.47 -15.35 19.10
N SER A 60 -1.07 -16.25 18.20
CA SER A 60 0.04 -15.94 17.29
C SER A 60 -0.28 -14.73 16.42
N LEU A 61 0.75 -14.01 15.98
CA LEU A 61 0.57 -12.86 15.09
C LEU A 61 -0.22 -13.22 13.82
N ASP A 62 0.01 -14.41 13.24
CA ASP A 62 -0.74 -14.88 12.07
C ASP A 62 -2.24 -15.01 12.37
N LEU A 63 -2.61 -15.60 13.51
CA LEU A 63 -4.01 -15.77 13.89
C LEU A 63 -4.67 -14.43 14.25
N HIS A 64 -3.94 -13.54 14.92
CA HIS A 64 -4.42 -12.19 15.21
C HIS A 64 -4.75 -11.42 13.92
N LEU A 65 -3.84 -11.43 12.94
CA LEU A 65 -4.05 -10.78 11.65
C LEU A 65 -5.24 -11.36 10.87
N ALA A 66 -5.46 -12.68 10.97
CA ALA A 66 -6.62 -13.32 10.34
C ALA A 66 -7.94 -12.91 11.02
N ALA A 67 -7.97 -12.90 12.36
CA ALA A 67 -9.17 -12.68 13.14
C ALA A 67 -9.58 -11.20 13.20
N ALA A 68 -8.63 -10.29 13.44
CA ALA A 68 -8.89 -8.87 13.65
C ALA A 68 -8.97 -8.06 12.36
N HIS A 69 -8.23 -8.47 11.32
CA HIS A 69 -8.08 -7.70 10.08
C HIS A 69 -8.59 -8.43 8.83
N HIS A 70 -9.14 -9.64 8.99
CA HIS A 70 -9.70 -10.46 7.91
C HIS A 70 -8.73 -10.72 6.75
N LEU A 71 -7.42 -10.70 7.01
CA LEU A 71 -6.42 -10.98 6.00
C LEU A 71 -6.49 -12.44 5.58
N THR A 72 -6.53 -12.67 4.27
CA THR A 72 -6.41 -13.99 3.65
C THR A 72 -5.06 -14.63 3.98
N GLY A 73 -4.96 -15.95 3.82
CA GLY A 73 -3.69 -16.65 4.05
C GLY A 73 -2.54 -16.13 3.18
N ALA A 74 -2.84 -15.72 1.94
CA ALA A 74 -1.84 -15.16 1.04
C ALA A 74 -1.35 -13.77 1.51
N GLU A 75 -2.26 -12.89 1.92
CA GLU A 75 -1.91 -11.56 2.43
C GLU A 75 -1.05 -11.66 3.69
N ARG A 76 -1.42 -12.53 4.63
CA ARG A 76 -0.62 -12.74 5.84
C ARG A 76 0.75 -13.33 5.54
N TRP A 77 0.82 -14.31 4.63
CA TRP A 77 2.08 -14.91 4.23
C TRP A 77 3.03 -13.89 3.61
N VAL A 78 2.53 -13.06 2.69
CA VAL A 78 3.33 -11.97 2.08
C VAL A 78 3.83 -11.02 3.15
N LEU A 79 2.94 -10.57 4.04
CA LEU A 79 3.28 -9.58 5.05
C LEU A 79 4.33 -10.07 6.04
N ILE A 80 4.13 -11.28 6.60
CA ILE A 80 5.08 -11.89 7.54
C ILE A 80 6.41 -12.18 6.83
N THR A 81 6.37 -12.76 5.63
CA THR A 81 7.60 -13.09 4.89
C THR A 81 8.39 -11.84 4.51
N ALA A 82 7.73 -10.79 4.00
CA ALA A 82 8.36 -9.52 3.67
C ALA A 82 9.06 -8.92 4.91
N SER A 83 8.37 -8.94 6.06
CA SER A 83 8.93 -8.40 7.32
C SER A 83 10.19 -9.16 7.77
N GLN A 84 10.21 -10.49 7.60
CA GLN A 84 11.34 -11.33 7.96
C GLN A 84 12.52 -11.14 6.99
N VAL A 85 12.24 -11.07 5.68
CA VAL A 85 13.27 -10.89 4.64
C VAL A 85 13.92 -9.51 4.75
N LEU A 86 13.13 -8.44 4.82
CA LEU A 86 13.64 -7.06 4.81
C LEU A 86 14.50 -6.76 6.04
N ARG A 87 14.18 -7.37 7.20
CA ARG A 87 15.01 -7.28 8.39
C ARG A 87 16.46 -7.70 8.16
N HIS A 88 16.69 -8.67 7.27
CA HIS A 88 18.03 -9.17 6.96
C HIS A 88 18.69 -8.43 5.78
N LEU A 89 17.98 -7.50 5.15
CA LEU A 89 18.41 -6.76 3.96
C LEU A 89 18.24 -5.25 4.17
N PRO A 90 19.07 -4.60 5.00
CA PRO A 90 18.84 -3.21 5.44
C PRO A 90 18.84 -2.20 4.30
N VAL A 91 19.62 -2.42 3.25
CA VAL A 91 19.60 -1.56 2.05
C VAL A 91 18.28 -1.71 1.30
N THR A 92 17.80 -2.94 1.14
CA THR A 92 16.50 -3.22 0.50
C THR A 92 15.35 -2.65 1.31
N ALA A 93 15.40 -2.78 2.65
CA ALA A 93 14.42 -2.18 3.55
C ALA A 93 14.38 -0.66 3.40
N GLY A 94 15.54 0.01 3.34
CA GLY A 94 15.59 1.45 3.09
C GLY A 94 14.95 1.85 1.76
N LEU A 95 15.28 1.13 0.68
CA LEU A 95 14.68 1.40 -0.64
C LEU A 95 13.17 1.11 -0.69
N PHE A 96 12.70 0.10 0.03
CA PHE A 96 11.28 -0.21 0.16
C PHE A 96 10.53 0.87 0.95
N ASN A 97 11.08 1.30 2.09
CA ASN A 97 10.52 2.38 2.92
C ASN A 97 10.49 3.73 2.18
N ASP A 98 11.48 3.98 1.31
CA ASP A 98 11.51 5.16 0.43
C ASP A 98 10.53 5.07 -0.75
N GLY A 99 9.80 3.96 -0.90
CA GLY A 99 8.89 3.72 -2.03
C GLY A 99 9.62 3.52 -3.38
N ARG A 100 10.93 3.22 -3.34
CA ARG A 100 11.78 3.01 -4.53
C ARG A 100 11.79 1.56 -4.99
N LEU A 101 11.24 0.65 -4.19
CA LEU A 101 11.00 -0.76 -4.50
C LEU A 101 9.58 -1.13 -4.06
N SER A 102 8.96 -2.09 -4.76
CA SER A 102 7.64 -2.66 -4.46
C SER A 102 7.72 -4.17 -4.38
#